data_AF-A0A379B141-F1
#
_entry.id   AF-A0A379B141-F1
#
_cell.length_a   1.000
_cell.length_b   1.000
_cell.length_c   1.000
_cell.angle_alpha   90.00
_cell.angle_beta   90.00
_cell.angle_gamma   90.00
#
_symmetry.space_group_name_H-M   'P 1'
#
loop_
_entity.id
_entity.type
_entity.pdbx_description
1 polymer ?
#
loop_
_entity_poly.entity_id
_entity_poly.type
_entity_poly.pdbx_seq_one_letter_code
_entity_poly.pdbx_strand_id
1 'polypeptide(L)'
;MIAAVANAFSRTLTREEGGEPPKREGESIAVIEGPTGVGKSLAYLLAGGIMAQTRGKRLIVSSATVALQEQLVDRDLPFLVEKAVWN
;
A
#
# COMPACT_ATOMS: atom_id res chain seq x y z
N MET A 1 9.85 -3.70 -6.84
CA MET A 1 8.59 -3.93 -6.09
C MET A 1 7.69 -2.69 -6.06
N ILE A 2 8.20 -1.52 -5.65
CA ILE A 2 7.42 -0.26 -5.59
C ILE A 2 6.62 0.00 -6.88
N ALA A 3 7.28 -0.08 -8.05
CA ALA A 3 6.60 0.15 -9.34
C ALA A 3 5.43 -0.82 -9.59
N ALA A 4 5.55 -2.10 -9.22
CA ALA A 4 4.47 -3.06 -9.38
C ALA A 4 3.27 -2.72 -8.49
N VAL A 5 3.53 -2.32 -7.23
CA VAL A 5 2.48 -1.87 -6.30
C VAL A 5 1.83 -0.58 -6.79
N ALA A 6 2.63 0.41 -7.20
CA ALA A 6 2.13 1.68 -7.73
C ALA A 6 1.26 1.48 -8.98
N ASN A 7 1.68 0.62 -9.91
CA ASN A 7 0.92 0.28 -11.10
C ASN A 7 -0.40 -0.44 -10.77
N ALA A 8 -0.43 -1.28 -9.74
CA ALA A 8 -1.67 -1.90 -9.29
C ALA A 8 -2.64 -0.87 -8.70
N PHE A 9 -2.15 0.02 -7.84
CA PHE A 9 -2.98 1.06 -7.24
C PHE A 9 -3.45 2.12 -8.25
N SER A 10 -2.65 2.48 -9.25
CA SER A 10 -3.04 3.48 -10.25
C SER A 10 -4.29 3.06 -11.03
N ARG A 11 -4.47 1.76 -11.26
CA ARG A 11 -5.62 1.17 -11.96
C ARG A 11 -6.88 1.07 -11.11
N THR A 12 -6.83 1.42 -9.82
CA THR A 12 -8.02 1.39 -8.95
C THR A 12 -9.06 2.40 -9.41
N LEU A 13 -10.30 1.93 -9.57
CA LEU A 13 -11.44 2.76 -9.90
C LEU A 13 -12.08 3.35 -8.63
N THR A 14 -12.50 4.61 -8.71
CA THR A 14 -13.27 5.30 -7.67
C THR A 14 -14.76 4.98 -7.83
N ARG A 15 -15.45 4.85 -6.69
CA ARG A 15 -16.92 4.77 -6.67
C ARG A 15 -17.47 6.20 -6.60
N GLU A 16 -18.42 6.52 -7.47
CA GLU A 16 -19.20 7.75 -7.40
C GLU A 16 -20.15 7.70 -6.19
N GLU A 17 -20.35 8.84 -5.51
CA GLU A 17 -21.26 8.90 -4.37
C GLU A 17 -22.68 8.51 -4.79
N GLY A 18 -23.28 7.55 -4.08
CA GLY A 18 -24.60 7.02 -4.41
C GLY A 18 -24.65 6.05 -5.60
N GLY A 19 -23.55 5.87 -6.34
CA GLY A 19 -23.47 4.94 -7.46
C GLY A 19 -23.20 3.48 -7.05
N GLU A 20 -23.40 2.56 -8.00
CA GLU A 20 -22.96 1.17 -7.86
C GLU A 20 -21.42 1.08 -7.83
N PRO A 21 -20.83 0.08 -7.15
CA PRO A 21 -19.41 -0.18 -7.27
C PRO A 21 -19.02 -0.46 -8.73
N PRO A 22 -17.90 0.09 -9.23
CA PRO A 22 -17.45 -0.21 -10.59
C PRO A 22 -17.12 -1.69 -10.73
N LYS A 23 -17.37 -2.26 -11.91
CA LYS A 23 -16.93 -3.62 -12.24
C LYS A 23 -15.40 -3.70 -12.16
N ARG A 24 -14.89 -4.76 -11.54
CA ARG A 24 -13.46 -5.04 -11.38
C ARG A 24 -13.18 -6.43 -11.92
N GLU A 25 -12.12 -6.57 -12.70
CA GLU A 25 -11.68 -7.84 -13.30
C GLU A 25 -10.28 -8.26 -12.80
N GLY A 26 -9.83 -7.64 -11.70
CA GLY A 26 -8.55 -7.93 -11.06
C GLY A 26 -7.40 -7.07 -11.56
N GLU A 27 -7.66 -6.10 -12.42
CA GLU A 27 -6.67 -5.16 -12.95
C GLU A 27 -5.93 -4.42 -11.83
N SER A 28 -6.59 -4.16 -10.70
CA SER A 28 -6.00 -3.46 -9.55
C SER A 28 -5.30 -4.37 -8.53
N ILE A 29 -5.15 -5.67 -8.84
CA ILE A 29 -4.54 -6.67 -7.94
C ILE A 29 -3.12 -6.96 -8.41
N ALA A 30 -2.19 -7.05 -7.46
CA ALA A 30 -0.85 -7.54 -7.70
C ALA A 30 -0.49 -8.64 -6.70
N VAL A 31 0.11 -9.71 -7.21
CA VAL A 31 0.73 -10.76 -6.39
C VAL A 31 2.24 -10.59 -6.55
N ILE A 32 2.92 -10.44 -5.43
CA ILE A 32 4.36 -10.18 -5.41
C ILE A 32 5.00 -11.09 -4.38
N GLU A 33 5.95 -11.90 -4.85
CA GLU A 33 6.77 -12.76 -4.01
C GLU A 33 8.20 -12.23 -3.94
N GLY A 34 8.84 -12.41 -2.79
CA GLY A 34 10.26 -12.12 -2.64
C GLY A 34 10.77 -12.56 -1.27
N PRO A 35 12.09 -12.76 -1.11
CA PRO A 35 12.69 -13.13 0.17
C PRO A 35 12.52 -12.05 1.26
N THR A 36 12.87 -12.39 2.50
CA THR A 36 12.94 -11.39 3.60
C THR A 36 14.02 -10.34 3.29
N GLY A 37 13.84 -9.12 3.80
CA GLY A 37 14.83 -8.05 3.65
C GLY A 37 14.86 -7.31 2.31
N VAL A 38 14.14 -7.75 1.26
CA VAL A 38 14.17 -7.08 -0.08
C VAL A 38 13.33 -5.79 -0.18
N GLY A 39 12.92 -5.22 0.96
CA GLY A 39 12.15 -3.96 1.00
C GLY A 39 10.66 -4.08 0.63
N LYS A 40 10.03 -5.23 0.92
CA LYS A 40 8.61 -5.44 0.61
C LYS A 40 7.68 -4.47 1.36
N SER A 41 7.95 -4.25 2.64
CA SER A 41 7.17 -3.35 3.48
C SER A 41 7.24 -1.91 2.99
N LEU A 42 8.46 -1.41 2.76
CA LEU A 42 8.68 -0.10 2.17
C LEU A 42 7.92 0.08 0.84
N ALA A 43 7.87 -0.98 0.02
CA ALA A 43 7.20 -0.91 -1.27
C ALA A 43 5.69 -0.66 -1.17
N TYR A 44 4.98 -1.38 -0.30
CA TYR A 44 3.54 -1.16 -0.14
C TYR A 44 3.20 0.05 0.74
N LEU A 45 4.05 0.40 1.72
CA LEU A 45 3.82 1.55 2.59
C LEU A 45 4.00 2.86 1.81
N LEU A 46 5.07 3.00 1.03
CA LEU A 46 5.33 4.23 0.28
C LEU A 46 4.31 4.42 -0.86
N ALA A 47 4.15 3.43 -1.74
CA ALA A 47 3.24 3.53 -2.86
C ALA A 47 1.78 3.61 -2.39
N GLY A 48 1.40 2.79 -1.41
CA GLY A 48 0.05 2.80 -0.84
C GLY A 48 -0.26 4.06 -0.08
N GLY A 49 0.72 4.60 0.67
CA GLY A 49 0.59 5.83 1.44
C GLY A 49 0.33 7.04 0.53
N ILE A 50 1.14 7.20 -0.52
CA ILE A 50 0.96 8.25 -1.54
C ILE A 50 -0.42 8.11 -2.20
N MET A 51 -0.80 6.90 -2.62
CA MET A 51 -2.08 6.67 -3.28
C MET A 51 -3.28 6.93 -2.36
N ALA A 52 -3.18 6.56 -1.09
CA ALA A 52 -4.21 6.81 -0.10
C ALA A 52 -4.36 8.32 0.18
N GLN A 53 -3.25 9.02 0.40
CA GLN A 53 -3.24 10.46 0.65
C GLN A 53 -3.80 11.24 -0.56
N THR A 54 -3.30 10.98 -1.76
CA THR A 54 -3.71 11.68 -2.99
C THR A 54 -5.19 11.47 -3.33
N ARG A 55 -5.81 10.37 -2.90
CA ARG A 55 -7.21 10.06 -3.17
C ARG A 55 -8.13 10.24 -1.96
N GLY A 56 -7.63 10.77 -0.85
CA GLY A 56 -8.41 10.92 0.39
C GLY A 56 -8.96 9.59 0.92
N LYS A 57 -8.17 8.52 0.82
CA LYS A 57 -8.52 7.16 1.27
C LYS A 57 -7.62 6.72 2.43
N ARG A 58 -7.99 5.61 3.05
CA ARG A 58 -7.19 4.94 4.10
C ARG A 58 -6.40 3.80 3.49
N LEU A 59 -5.11 3.73 3.78
CA LEU A 59 -4.31 2.53 3.54
C LEU A 59 -4.53 1.52 4.68
N ILE A 60 -4.90 0.30 4.34
CA ILE A 60 -5.01 -0.81 5.30
C ILE A 60 -3.94 -1.84 4.93
N VAL A 61 -3.06 -2.15 5.87
CA VAL A 61 -2.04 -3.21 5.75
C VAL A 61 -2.41 -4.33 6.70
N SER A 62 -2.53 -5.56 6.18
CA SER A 62 -2.80 -6.76 6.97
C SER A 62 -1.59 -7.68 6.95
N SER A 63 -1.32 -8.35 8.07
CA SER A 63 -0.17 -9.25 8.25
C SER A 63 -0.54 -10.45 9.13
N ALA A 64 0.23 -11.54 9.01
CA ALA A 64 -0.15 -12.85 9.53
C ALA A 64 -0.07 -12.97 11.07
N THR A 65 0.81 -12.23 11.73
CA THR A 65 1.05 -12.35 13.18
C THR A 65 1.24 -10.98 13.84
N VAL A 66 1.03 -10.93 15.16
CA VAL A 66 1.27 -9.72 15.98
C VAL A 66 2.72 -9.26 15.86
N ALA A 67 3.71 -10.17 15.93
CA ALA A 67 5.12 -9.82 15.79
C ALA A 67 5.45 -9.13 14.45
N LEU A 68 4.81 -9.55 13.35
CA LEU A 68 4.98 -8.87 12.05
C LEU A 68 4.29 -7.50 12.01
N GLN A 69 3.20 -7.32 12.77
CA GLN A 69 2.53 -6.02 12.91
C GLN A 69 3.38 -5.07 13.77
N GLU A 70 3.97 -5.54 14.87
CA GLU A 70 4.92 -4.79 15.70
C GLU A 70 6.13 -4.35 14.87
N GLN A 71 6.69 -5.22 14.03
CA GLN A 71 7.76 -4.83 13.11
C GLN A 71 7.32 -3.68 12.18
N LEU A 72 6.09 -3.71 11.68
CA LEU A 72 5.59 -2.62 10.83
C LEU A 72 5.44 -1.32 11.61
N VAL A 73 4.88 -1.37 12.81
CA VAL A 73 4.57 -0.20 13.64
C VAL A 73 5.82 0.42 14.25
N ASP A 74 6.74 -0.39 14.76
CA ASP A 74 7.87 0.07 15.57
C ASP A 74 9.15 0.27 14.75
N ARG A 75 9.20 -0.24 13.51
CA ARG A 75 10.39 -0.13 12.64
C ARG A 75 10.05 0.44 11.27
N ASP A 76 9.23 -0.24 10.50
CA ASP A 76 9.10 0.07 9.06
C ASP A 76 8.37 1.40 8.83
N LEU A 77 7.29 1.68 9.57
CA LEU A 77 6.56 2.95 9.51
C LEU A 77 7.40 4.14 10.00
N PRO A 78 8.03 4.10 11.20
CA PRO A 78 8.94 5.15 11.64
C PRO A 78 10.06 5.43 10.65
N PHE A 79 10.69 4.38 10.12
CA PHE A 79 11.74 4.52 9.10
C PHE A 79 11.22 5.22 7.84
N LEU A 80 10.04 4.84 7.35
CA LEU A 80 9.42 5.50 6.19
C LEU A 80 9.18 6.98 6.47
N VAL A 81 8.58 7.33 7.61
CA VAL A 81 8.26 8.72 7.97
C VAL A 81 9.52 9.57 8.13
N GLU A 82 10.58 9.04 8.74
CA GLU A 82 11.83 9.77 8.93
C GLU A 82 12.55 10.07 7.61
N LYS A 83 12.50 9.12 6.65
CA LYS A 83 13.27 9.20 5.41
C LYS A 83 12.47 9.73 4.22
N ALA A 84 11.16 9.59 4.23
CA ALA A 84 10.32 10.18 3.19
C ALA A 84 10.18 11.68 3.45
N VAL A 85 10.37 12.50 2.41
CA VAL A 85 10.10 13.95 2.47
C VAL A 85 8.58 14.14 2.39
N TRP A 86 7.88 13.81 3.47
CA TRP A 86 6.45 14.09 3.65
C TRP A 86 6.34 15.36 4.50
N ASN A 87 6.64 16.51 3.89
CA ASN A 87 6.34 17.85 4.43
C ASN A 87 5.37 18.55 3.47
#